data_AF-A0A6J7U9U2-F1
#
_entry.id   AF-A0A6J7U9U2-F1
#
_cell.length_a   1.000
_cell.length_b   1.000
_cell.length_c   1.000
_cell.angle_alpha   90.00
_cell.angle_beta   90.00
_cell.angle_gamma   90.00
#
_symmetry.space_group_name_H-M   'P 1'
#
loop_
_entity.id
_entity.type
_entity.pdbx_description
1 polymer ?
#
loop_
_entity_poly.entity_id
_entity_poly.type
_entity_poly.pdbx_seq_one_letter_code
_entity_poly.pdbx_strand_id
1 'polypeptide(L)'
;MGHVATAALVIMLAVVFSGTYLAKLVGLYVPFLVPEGGSLHDGLYWGEFGFTIVSGCMAILVLTMIRCRDHWLVPILSYKAFTAVGVRSYGLYLIHVPLGVLLIETVGRKSELLALILYVPLLVLCTEIAHRWVEKPAMKLKTRMAAPGASGTAQRDATPLSE
;
A
#
# COMPACT_ATOMS: atom_id res chain seq x y z
N MET A 1 -9.05 -13.10 -20.37
CA MET A 1 -8.18 -12.37 -19.42
C MET A 1 -8.86 -12.06 -18.09
N GLY A 2 -10.17 -11.79 -18.02
CA GLY A 2 -10.86 -11.55 -16.72
C GLY A 2 -10.79 -12.71 -15.73
N HIS A 3 -10.87 -13.96 -16.20
CA HIS A 3 -10.67 -15.15 -15.35
C HIS A 3 -9.25 -15.23 -14.74
N VAL A 4 -8.24 -14.66 -15.41
CA VAL A 4 -6.84 -14.64 -14.91
C VAL A 4 -6.71 -13.66 -13.74
N ALA A 5 -7.30 -12.47 -13.83
CA ALA A 5 -7.34 -11.53 -12.71
C ALA A 5 -8.15 -12.08 -11.53
N THR A 6 -9.28 -12.72 -11.81
CA THR A 6 -10.10 -13.34 -10.75
C THR A 6 -9.33 -14.47 -10.06
N ALA A 7 -8.65 -15.34 -10.81
CA ALA A 7 -7.80 -16.38 -10.26
C ALA A 7 -6.62 -15.81 -9.45
N ALA A 8 -5.93 -14.78 -9.95
CA ALA A 8 -4.84 -14.12 -9.22
C ALA A 8 -5.31 -13.48 -7.91
N LEU A 9 -6.49 -12.86 -7.89
CA LEU A 9 -7.10 -12.33 -6.67
C LEU A 9 -7.43 -13.44 -5.68
N VAL A 10 -8.02 -14.54 -6.13
CA VAL A 10 -8.36 -15.69 -5.28
C VAL A 10 -7.11 -16.33 -4.70
N ILE A 11 -6.05 -16.52 -5.50
CA ILE A 11 -4.77 -17.06 -5.04
C ILE A 11 -4.13 -16.11 -4.02
N MET A 12 -4.12 -14.80 -4.30
CA MET A 12 -3.61 -13.80 -3.36
C MET A 12 -4.35 -13.84 -2.03
N LEU A 13 -5.69 -13.86 -2.04
CA LEU A 13 -6.50 -13.96 -0.83
C LEU A 13 -6.28 -15.29 -0.10
N ALA A 14 -6.16 -16.40 -0.82
CA ALA A 14 -5.90 -17.71 -0.24
C ALA A 14 -4.55 -17.77 0.46
N VAL A 15 -3.49 -17.22 -0.15
CA VAL A 15 -2.14 -17.14 0.42
C VAL A 15 -2.11 -16.24 1.67
N VAL A 16 -2.79 -15.09 1.63
CA VAL A 16 -2.90 -14.20 2.78
C VAL A 16 -3.68 -14.87 3.92
N PHE A 17 -4.79 -15.53 3.61
CA PHE A 17 -5.63 -16.22 4.59
C PHE A 17 -4.92 -17.43 5.20
N SER A 18 -4.24 -18.24 4.40
CA SER A 18 -3.46 -19.38 4.90
C SER A 18 -2.34 -18.91 5.84
N GLY A 19 -1.65 -17.82 5.48
CA GLY A 19 -0.57 -17.30 6.30
C GLY A 19 -1.02 -16.59 7.58
N THR A 20 -2.26 -16.08 7.65
CA THR A 20 -2.76 -15.31 8.82
C THR A 20 -3.63 -16.14 9.78
N TYR A 21 -4.47 -17.04 9.25
CA TYR A 21 -5.41 -17.84 10.04
C TYR A 21 -4.96 -19.29 10.21
N LEU A 22 -4.46 -19.93 9.15
CA LEU A 22 -4.03 -21.33 9.21
C LEU A 22 -2.74 -21.49 10.04
N ALA A 23 -1.81 -20.53 9.92
CA ALA A 23 -0.60 -20.48 10.75
C ALA A 23 -0.90 -20.30 12.25
N LYS A 24 -1.97 -19.55 12.61
CA LYS A 24 -2.44 -19.44 14.00
C LYS A 24 -3.00 -20.76 14.53
N LEU A 25 -3.76 -21.49 13.71
CA LEU A 25 -4.39 -22.77 14.09
C LEU A 25 -3.36 -23.89 14.30
N VAL A 26 -2.24 -23.87 13.57
CA VAL A 26 -1.18 -24.89 13.66
C VAL A 26 -0.14 -24.55 14.75
N GLY A 27 -0.30 -23.44 15.47
CA GLY A 27 0.65 -23.02 16.52
C GLY A 27 1.95 -22.43 15.99
N LEU A 28 2.00 -22.08 14.70
CA LEU A 28 3.15 -21.50 14.00
C LEU A 28 3.01 -19.97 13.88
N TYR A 29 2.43 -19.34 14.91
CA TYR A 29 2.24 -17.89 14.94
C TYR A 29 3.46 -17.23 15.56
N VAL A 30 4.28 -16.61 14.73
CA VAL A 30 5.40 -15.80 15.22
C VAL A 30 4.90 -14.37 15.47
N PRO A 31 5.17 -13.78 16.65
CA PRO A 31 4.95 -12.35 16.88
C PRO A 31 5.60 -11.49 15.78
N PHE A 32 4.90 -10.41 15.40
CA PHE A 32 5.36 -9.41 14.43
C PHE A 32 6.66 -8.70 14.88
N LEU A 33 6.97 -8.74 16.18
CA LEU A 33 8.26 -8.36 16.74
C LEU A 33 9.11 -9.62 16.91
N VAL A 34 10.26 -9.63 16.24
CA VAL A 34 11.33 -10.62 16.49
C VAL A 34 11.59 -10.67 18.00
N PRO A 35 11.45 -11.83 18.66
CA PRO A 35 11.85 -12.00 20.05
C PRO A 35 13.34 -11.62 20.20
N GLU A 36 13.72 -10.94 21.28
CA GLU A 36 15.11 -10.51 21.46
C GLU A 36 16.09 -11.69 21.30
N GLY A 37 16.98 -11.58 20.30
CA GLY A 37 17.98 -12.61 19.97
C GLY A 37 17.63 -13.56 18.81
N GLY A 38 16.46 -13.42 18.16
CA GLY A 38 16.09 -14.20 16.97
C GLY A 38 16.60 -13.63 15.64
N SER A 39 16.81 -14.49 14.63
CA SER A 39 17.08 -14.06 13.26
C SER A 39 15.78 -13.62 12.58
N LEU A 40 15.86 -12.66 11.64
CA LEU A 40 14.72 -12.25 10.79
C LEU A 40 14.10 -13.44 10.03
N HIS A 41 14.87 -14.53 9.85
CA HIS A 41 14.42 -15.80 9.26
C HIS A 41 13.56 -16.66 10.20
N ASP A 42 13.73 -16.57 11.53
CA ASP A 42 12.99 -17.42 12.48
C ASP A 42 11.55 -16.95 12.68
N GLY A 43 11.29 -15.66 12.40
CA GLY A 43 10.02 -15.02 12.70
C GLY A 43 9.08 -14.77 11.52
N LEU A 44 9.55 -15.03 10.30
CA LEU A 44 8.89 -14.54 9.10
C LEU A 44 8.62 -15.70 8.14
N TYR A 45 7.81 -16.68 8.54
CA TYR A 45 7.30 -17.70 7.60
C TYR A 45 6.48 -17.07 6.45
N TRP A 46 5.95 -15.86 6.67
CA TRP A 46 5.40 -15.00 5.62
C TRP A 46 6.45 -14.46 4.62
N GLY A 47 7.71 -14.36 5.08
CA GLY A 47 8.87 -13.70 4.48
C GLY A 47 9.42 -14.33 3.20
N GLU A 48 9.62 -15.66 3.17
CA GLU A 48 10.39 -16.27 2.08
C GLU A 48 9.56 -16.53 0.81
N PHE A 49 8.37 -17.14 0.94
CA PHE A 49 7.58 -17.55 -0.24
C PHE A 49 6.25 -16.79 -0.38
N GLY A 50 5.61 -16.42 0.73
CA GLY A 50 4.32 -15.72 0.72
C GLY A 50 4.40 -14.36 0.03
N PHE A 51 5.40 -13.54 0.39
CA PHE A 51 5.60 -12.23 -0.23
C PHE A 51 5.86 -12.31 -1.74
N THR A 52 6.68 -13.25 -2.18
CA THR A 52 7.02 -13.41 -3.60
C THR A 52 5.80 -13.81 -4.42
N ILE A 53 4.99 -14.76 -3.92
CA ILE A 53 3.75 -15.20 -4.58
C ILE A 53 2.72 -14.07 -4.61
N VAL A 54 2.52 -13.36 -3.49
CA VAL A 54 1.59 -12.21 -3.42
C VAL A 54 2.03 -11.10 -4.37
N SER A 55 3.33 -10.78 -4.41
CA SER A 55 3.90 -9.78 -5.32
C SER A 55 3.71 -10.17 -6.79
N GLY A 56 3.94 -11.44 -7.14
CA GLY A 56 3.67 -11.96 -8.48
C GLY A 56 2.19 -11.88 -8.86
N CYS A 57 1.28 -12.25 -7.95
CA CYS A 57 -0.16 -12.13 -8.16
C CYS A 57 -0.58 -10.66 -8.34
N MET A 58 0.00 -9.75 -7.53
CA MET A 58 -0.24 -8.32 -7.64
C MET A 58 0.24 -7.77 -9.00
N ALA A 59 1.41 -8.19 -9.48
CA ALA A 59 1.89 -7.80 -10.81
C ALA A 59 0.93 -8.25 -11.92
N ILE A 60 0.42 -9.47 -11.86
CA ILE A 60 -0.58 -10.00 -12.81
C ILE A 60 -1.89 -9.20 -12.74
N LEU A 61 -2.35 -8.87 -11.53
CA LEU A 61 -3.54 -8.04 -11.33
C LEU A 61 -3.36 -6.66 -11.96
N VAL A 62 -2.26 -5.96 -11.69
CA VAL A 62 -1.95 -4.64 -12.26
C VAL A 62 -1.90 -4.70 -13.78
N LEU A 63 -1.18 -5.67 -14.35
CA LEU A 63 -1.09 -5.86 -15.81
C LEU A 63 -2.46 -6.11 -16.44
N THR A 64 -3.30 -6.91 -15.77
CA THR A 64 -4.66 -7.19 -16.27
C THR A 64 -5.55 -5.97 -16.17
N MET A 65 -5.43 -5.15 -15.12
CA MET A 65 -6.22 -3.92 -14.98
C MET A 65 -5.83 -2.86 -16.01
N ILE A 66 -4.56 -2.78 -16.39
CA ILE A 66 -4.09 -1.89 -17.47
C ILE A 66 -4.65 -2.36 -18.83
N ARG A 67 -4.65 -3.67 -19.07
CA ARG A 67 -4.97 -4.26 -20.39
C ARG A 67 -6.46 -4.54 -20.60
N CYS A 68 -7.21 -4.76 -19.52
CA CYS A 68 -8.65 -5.06 -19.54
C CYS A 68 -9.39 -4.11 -18.59
N ARG A 69 -9.77 -2.95 -19.12
CA ARG A 69 -10.53 -1.93 -18.37
C ARG A 69 -11.97 -2.34 -18.02
N ASP A 70 -12.46 -3.41 -18.64
CA ASP A 70 -13.82 -3.94 -18.48
C ASP A 70 -13.96 -4.95 -17.32
N HIS A 71 -12.91 -5.14 -16.53
CA HIS A 71 -12.96 -6.05 -15.38
C HIS A 71 -13.78 -5.44 -14.23
N TRP A 72 -14.62 -6.24 -13.59
CA TRP A 72 -15.52 -5.82 -12.50
C TRP A 72 -14.82 -5.19 -11.29
N LEU A 73 -13.52 -5.47 -11.09
CA LEU A 73 -12.70 -4.83 -10.04
C LEU A 73 -12.36 -3.36 -10.34
N VAL A 74 -12.31 -2.97 -11.62
CA VAL A 74 -11.96 -1.61 -12.05
C VAL A 74 -12.93 -0.57 -11.47
N PRO A 75 -14.27 -0.70 -11.58
CA PRO A 75 -15.19 0.28 -10.99
C PRO A 75 -15.12 0.34 -9.46
N ILE A 76 -14.83 -0.78 -8.79
CA ILE A 76 -14.68 -0.83 -7.32
C ILE A 76 -13.43 -0.06 -6.88
N LEU A 77 -12.28 -0.34 -7.50
CA LEU A 77 -11.02 0.35 -7.18
C LEU A 77 -11.05 1.83 -7.63
N SER A 78 -11.82 2.15 -8.67
CA SER A 78 -12.00 3.52 -9.16
C SER A 78 -12.99 4.32 -8.31
N TYR A 79 -13.61 3.72 -7.30
CA TYR A 79 -14.50 4.44 -6.41
C TYR A 79 -13.76 5.55 -5.65
N LYS A 80 -14.44 6.68 -5.41
CA LYS A 80 -13.83 7.89 -4.86
C LYS A 80 -13.15 7.66 -3.50
N ALA A 81 -13.70 6.78 -2.67
CA ALA A 81 -13.10 6.46 -1.37
C ALA A 81 -11.79 5.65 -1.52
N PHE A 82 -11.78 4.62 -2.36
CA PHE A 82 -10.59 3.79 -2.59
C PHE A 82 -9.45 4.58 -3.25
N THR A 83 -9.78 5.39 -4.26
CA THR A 83 -8.81 6.30 -4.88
C THR A 83 -8.30 7.36 -3.90
N ALA A 84 -9.18 7.92 -3.06
CA ALA A 84 -8.79 8.86 -2.00
C ALA A 84 -7.81 8.24 -0.99
N VAL A 85 -8.04 7.00 -0.57
CA VAL A 85 -7.13 6.26 0.31
C VAL A 85 -5.82 5.94 -0.42
N GLY A 86 -5.89 5.50 -1.67
CA GLY A 86 -4.71 5.18 -2.49
C GLY A 86 -3.77 6.38 -2.66
N VAL A 87 -4.32 7.58 -2.91
CA VAL A 87 -3.54 8.83 -3.00
C VAL A 87 -2.88 9.20 -1.67
N ARG A 88 -3.50 8.83 -0.54
CA ARG A 88 -2.99 9.08 0.82
C ARG A 88 -2.15 7.93 1.38
N SER A 89 -1.93 6.87 0.60
CA SER A 89 -1.27 5.64 1.07
C SER A 89 0.14 5.92 1.58
N TYR A 90 0.84 6.88 0.97
CA TYR A 90 2.17 7.30 1.41
C TYR A 90 2.16 7.99 2.79
N GLY A 91 1.26 8.96 3.00
CA GLY A 91 1.08 9.60 4.30
C GLY A 91 0.66 8.60 5.38
N LEU A 92 -0.25 7.68 5.06
CA LEU A 92 -0.63 6.56 5.94
C LEU A 92 0.59 5.74 6.34
N TYR A 93 1.42 5.35 5.36
CA TYR A 93 2.62 4.56 5.59
C TYR A 93 3.62 5.27 6.52
N LEU A 94 3.80 6.59 6.41
CA LEU A 94 4.71 7.31 7.30
C LEU A 94 4.16 7.49 8.72
N ILE A 95 2.84 7.67 8.87
CA ILE A 95 2.22 8.04 10.15
C ILE A 95 1.86 6.81 10.99
N HIS A 96 1.50 5.69 10.37
CA HIS A 96 0.96 4.53 11.08
C HIS A 96 1.96 3.92 12.07
N VAL A 97 3.27 3.94 11.77
CA VAL A 97 4.33 3.44 12.65
C VAL A 97 4.52 4.32 13.90
N PRO A 98 4.88 5.62 13.78
CA PRO A 98 5.08 6.47 14.96
C PRO A 98 3.82 6.62 15.80
N LEU A 99 2.64 6.67 15.16
CA LEU A 99 1.37 6.73 15.88
C LEU A 99 1.10 5.44 16.65
N GLY A 100 1.40 4.28 16.05
CA GLY A 100 1.26 2.99 16.71
C GLY A 100 2.15 2.87 17.94
N VAL A 101 3.43 3.22 17.81
CA VAL A 101 4.38 3.27 18.92
C VAL A 101 3.87 4.20 20.03
N LEU A 102 3.44 5.42 19.68
CA LEU A 102 2.97 6.39 20.66
C LEU A 102 1.73 5.89 21.42
N LEU A 103 0.77 5.27 20.74
CA LEU A 103 -0.45 4.73 21.37
C LEU A 103 -0.16 3.53 22.27
N ILE A 104 0.72 2.63 21.87
CA ILE A 104 1.14 1.47 22.67
C ILE A 104 1.84 1.95 23.96
N GLU A 105 2.76 2.89 23.82
CA GLU A 105 3.56 3.42 24.93
C GLU A 105 2.73 4.23 25.95
N THR A 106 1.72 4.96 25.50
CA THR A 106 0.91 5.87 26.34
C THR A 106 -0.35 5.22 26.90
N VAL A 107 -1.17 4.62 26.03
CA VAL A 107 -2.49 4.07 26.37
C VAL A 107 -2.44 2.55 26.46
N GLY A 108 -1.65 1.90 25.61
CA GLY A 108 -1.53 0.44 25.54
C GLY A 108 -1.09 -0.19 26.86
N ARG A 109 -0.22 0.47 27.64
CA ARG A 109 0.18 0.01 28.98
C ARG A 109 -1.00 -0.09 29.98
N LYS A 110 -2.07 0.68 29.77
CA LYS A 110 -3.25 0.69 30.64
C LYS A 110 -4.39 -0.16 30.08
N SER A 111 -4.62 -0.06 28.77
CA SER A 111 -5.65 -0.82 28.08
C SER A 111 -5.34 -0.93 26.59
N GLU A 112 -5.02 -2.16 26.16
CA GLU A 112 -4.78 -2.49 24.76
C GLU A 112 -6.01 -2.25 23.88
N LEU A 113 -7.20 -2.60 24.39
CA LEU A 113 -8.47 -2.39 23.68
C LEU A 113 -8.72 -0.90 23.40
N LEU A 114 -8.44 -0.04 24.39
CA LEU A 114 -8.62 1.41 24.25
C LEU A 114 -7.62 1.99 23.25
N ALA A 115 -6.37 1.54 23.27
CA ALA A 115 -5.36 1.92 22.28
C ALA A 115 -5.78 1.53 20.86
N LEU A 116 -6.38 0.34 20.67
CA LEU A 116 -6.85 -0.14 19.36
C LEU A 116 -8.07 0.64 18.84
N ILE A 117 -9.03 0.94 19.73
CA ILE A 117 -10.20 1.77 19.38
C ILE A 117 -9.77 3.19 18.98
N LEU A 118 -8.74 3.74 19.64
CA LEU A 118 -8.20 5.07 19.32
C LEU A 118 -7.30 5.08 18.08
N TYR A 119 -6.63 3.98 17.77
CA TYR A 119 -5.66 3.91 16.68
C TYR A 119 -6.25 4.28 15.33
N VAL A 120 -7.38 3.66 14.94
CA VAL A 120 -7.97 3.87 13.62
C VAL A 120 -8.46 5.32 13.43
N PRO A 121 -9.23 5.92 14.37
CA PRO A 121 -9.64 7.32 14.27
C PRO A 121 -8.46 8.30 14.21
N LEU A 122 -7.46 8.12 15.09
CA LEU A 122 -6.27 8.98 15.10
C LEU A 122 -5.46 8.83 13.82
N LEU A 123 -5.34 7.62 13.29
CA LEU A 123 -4.62 7.37 12.05
C LEU A 123 -5.27 8.10 10.87
N VAL A 124 -6.60 7.98 10.74
CA VAL A 124 -7.35 8.70 9.70
C VAL A 124 -7.19 10.21 9.87
N LEU A 125 -7.32 10.72 11.10
CA LEU A 125 -7.23 12.16 11.38
C LEU A 125 -5.84 12.71 11.09
N CYS A 126 -4.78 12.08 11.62
CA CYS A 126 -3.40 12.49 11.41
C CYS A 126 -3.02 12.41 9.93
N THR A 127 -3.48 11.39 9.22
CA THR A 127 -3.26 11.24 7.78
C THR A 127 -3.94 12.35 6.99
N GLU A 128 -5.21 12.66 7.27
CA GLU A 128 -5.91 13.74 6.56
C GLU A 128 -5.26 15.11 6.85
N ILE A 129 -4.79 15.34 8.07
CA ILE A 129 -4.05 16.55 8.43
C ILE A 129 -2.74 16.61 7.63
N ALA A 130 -1.92 15.57 7.67
CA ALA A 130 -0.65 15.53 6.94
C ALA A 130 -0.85 15.66 5.42
N HIS A 131 -1.85 14.99 4.86
CA HIS A 131 -2.17 15.09 3.44
C HIS A 131 -2.56 16.52 3.06
N ARG A 132 -3.37 17.20 3.89
CA ARG A 132 -3.83 18.57 3.61
C ARG A 132 -2.74 19.61 3.80
N TRP A 133 -1.87 19.46 4.79
CA TRP A 133 -0.90 20.47 5.22
C TRP A 133 0.53 20.25 4.72
N VAL A 134 0.91 19.02 4.36
CA VAL A 134 2.26 18.69 3.89
C VAL A 134 2.24 18.27 2.43
N GLU A 135 1.41 17.29 2.08
CA GLU A 135 1.45 16.71 0.73
C GLU A 135 0.89 17.68 -0.33
N LYS A 136 -0.28 18.27 -0.11
CA LYS A 136 -0.87 19.25 -1.04
C LYS A 136 0.03 20.46 -1.33
N PRO A 137 0.64 21.15 -0.34
CA PRO A 137 1.54 22.25 -0.63
C PRO A 137 2.86 21.78 -1.28
N ALA A 138 3.42 20.64 -0.88
CA ALA A 138 4.62 20.09 -1.50
C ALA A 138 4.39 19.73 -2.98
N MET A 139 3.23 19.16 -3.33
CA MET A 139 2.86 18.89 -4.71
C MET A 139 2.72 20.17 -5.53
N LYS A 140 2.09 21.22 -4.98
CA LYS A 140 1.98 22.52 -5.63
C LYS A 140 3.35 23.15 -5.90
N LEU A 141 4.28 23.02 -4.95
CA LEU A 141 5.65 23.50 -5.11
C LEU A 141 6.40 22.72 -6.20
N LYS A 142 6.26 21.39 -6.24
CA LYS A 142 6.84 20.53 -7.28
C LYS A 142 6.35 20.90 -8.67
N THR A 143 5.05 21.14 -8.86
CA THR A 143 4.50 21.61 -10.16
C THR A 143 4.96 23.02 -10.54
N ARG A 144 5.31 23.88 -9.58
CA ARG A 144 5.88 25.20 -9.88
C ARG A 144 7.35 25.14 -10.27
N MET A 145 8.10 24.20 -9.69
CA MET A 145 9.52 23.98 -10.00
C MET A 145 9.72 23.15 -11.27
N ALA A 146 8.75 22.32 -11.65
CA ALA A 146 8.68 21.68 -12.95
C ALA A 146 8.24 22.71 -14.01
N ALA A 147 9.16 23.56 -14.47
CA ALA A 147 8.91 24.52 -15.53
C ALA A 147 8.41 23.84 -16.83
N PRO A 148 7.68 24.56 -17.71
CA PRO A 148 7.17 24.04 -18.98
C PRO A 148 8.36 23.75 -19.92
N GLY A 149 8.76 22.49 -20.00
CA GLY A 149 9.91 22.06 -20.83
C GLY A 149 10.43 20.66 -20.51
N ALA A 150 10.08 20.09 -19.36
CA ALA A 150 10.50 18.73 -18.98
C ALA A 150 9.68 17.60 -19.64
N SER A 151 8.52 17.92 -20.21
CA SER A 151 7.78 17.00 -21.07
C SER A 151 8.35 17.15 -22.48
N GLY A 152 9.04 16.13 -22.99
CA GLY A 152 9.76 16.14 -24.28
C GLY A 152 8.91 16.31 -25.53
N THR A 153 8.11 17.37 -25.63
CA THR A 153 7.37 17.78 -26.83
C THR A 153 8.15 18.72 -27.74
N ALA A 154 9.37 19.13 -27.38
CA ALA A 154 10.16 20.07 -28.19
C ALA A 154 11.03 19.43 -29.29
N GLN A 155 11.11 18.09 -29.39
CA GLN A 155 12.02 17.41 -30.33
C GLN A 155 11.35 16.98 -31.65
N ARG A 156 10.05 17.21 -31.87
CA ARG A 156 9.34 16.69 -33.07
C ARG A 156 9.29 17.61 -34.29
N ASP A 157 9.68 18.89 -34.18
CA ASP A 157 9.49 19.86 -35.27
C ASP A 157 10.80 20.42 -35.88
N ALA A 158 11.95 19.81 -35.60
CA ALA A 158 13.24 20.23 -36.18
C ALA A 158 13.80 19.19 -37.16
N THR A 159 13.10 18.94 -38.26
CA THR A 159 13.76 18.42 -39.47
C THR A 159 13.05 19.00 -40.71
N PRO A 160 13.51 20.13 -41.26
CA PRO A 160 13.18 20.46 -42.63
C PRO A 160 13.85 19.42 -43.52
N LEU A 161 13.03 18.66 -44.26
CA LEU A 161 13.47 17.80 -45.35
C LEU A 161 14.19 18.66 -46.38
N SER A 162 15.50 18.48 -46.49
CA SER A 162 16.29 18.97 -47.61
C SER A 162 16.14 17.98 -48.77
N GLU A 163 15.38 18.36 -49.80
CA GLU A 163 15.55 17.93 -51.19
C GLU A 163 15.25 19.11 -52.12
#